data_AF-A0A8T3LRM5-F1
#
_entry.id   AF-A0A8T3LRM5-F1
#
_cell.length_a   1.000
_cell.length_b   1.000
_cell.length_c   1.000
_cell.angle_alpha   90.00
_cell.angle_beta   90.00
_cell.angle_gamma   90.00
#
_symmetry.space_group_name_H-M   'P 1'
#
loop_
_entity.id
_entity.type
_entity.pdbx_description
1 polymer ?
#
loop_
_entity_poly.entity_id
_entity_poly.type
_entity_poly.pdbx_seq_one_letter_code
_entity_poly.pdbx_strand_id
1 'polypeptide(L)'
;MERPSARHAHPTARPGPRHRSRPPPLGDLIRTLESRGLLRTLLPGGSRPPSELEIADVTMDSRQVRAGALFVAIDGLHLDGHEFVPAAARSGAVAIVAERATPGLRIPQILVPSSRPALALAAGWFNGYPSRRLGVVGVTGTDGKTTTAFL
;
A
#
# COMPACT_ATOMS: atom_id res chain seq x y z
N MET A 1 -34.18 1.43 23.81
CA MET A 1 -34.07 -0.04 23.68
C MET A 1 -33.09 -0.32 22.54
N GLU A 2 -31.81 -0.39 22.91
CA GLU A 2 -30.64 -0.48 22.02
C GLU A 2 -30.51 -1.85 21.35
N ARG A 3 -30.10 -1.87 20.07
CA ARG A 3 -29.64 -3.08 19.37
C ARG A 3 -28.11 -3.08 19.38
N PRO A 4 -27.44 -4.15 19.85
CA PRO A 4 -25.99 -4.18 19.94
C PRO A 4 -25.35 -4.38 18.56
N SER A 5 -24.39 -3.51 18.25
CA SER A 5 -23.54 -3.53 17.06
C SER A 5 -22.50 -4.66 17.17
N ALA A 6 -22.62 -5.67 16.31
CA ALA A 6 -21.68 -6.77 16.23
C ALA A 6 -20.33 -6.29 15.69
N ARG A 7 -19.33 -6.21 16.58
CA ARG A 7 -17.92 -6.00 16.23
C ARG A 7 -17.41 -7.21 15.45
N HIS A 8 -17.25 -7.07 14.14
CA HIS A 8 -16.43 -8.00 13.36
C HIS A 8 -14.96 -7.77 13.71
N ALA A 9 -14.41 -8.68 14.53
CA ALA A 9 -12.99 -8.77 14.80
C ALA A 9 -12.25 -9.18 13.52
N HIS A 10 -11.33 -8.33 13.06
CA HIS A 10 -10.42 -8.68 11.97
C HIS A 10 -9.33 -9.61 12.55
N PRO A 11 -9.11 -10.81 11.98
CA PRO A 11 -8.19 -11.79 12.55
C PRO A 11 -6.74 -11.30 12.48
N THR A 12 -6.02 -11.57 13.57
CA THR A 12 -4.62 -11.25 13.82
C THR A 12 -3.67 -11.81 12.77
N ALA A 13 -2.66 -11.00 12.43
CA ALA A 13 -1.61 -11.21 11.45
C ALA A 13 -1.08 -12.66 11.32
N ARG A 14 -1.06 -13.19 10.09
CA ARG A 14 -0.25 -14.35 9.71
C ARG A 14 1.21 -13.92 9.60
N PRO A 15 2.17 -14.67 10.18
CA PRO A 15 3.59 -14.39 9.94
C PRO A 15 3.94 -14.76 8.48
N GLY A 16 4.37 -13.74 7.72
CA GLY A 16 4.72 -13.84 6.30
C GLY A 16 6.10 -14.45 6.03
N PRO A 17 6.43 -14.74 4.75
CA PRO A 17 7.63 -15.47 4.36
C PRO A 17 8.90 -14.66 4.64
N ARG A 18 9.94 -15.37 5.13
CA ARG A 18 11.32 -14.93 5.50
C ARG A 18 11.70 -13.50 5.11
N HIS A 19 11.82 -12.66 6.15
CA HIS A 19 12.20 -11.25 6.17
C HIS A 19 13.41 -10.92 5.27
N ARG A 20 13.26 -9.94 4.37
CA ARG A 20 14.40 -9.13 3.95
C ARG A 20 15.02 -8.52 5.21
N SER A 21 16.34 -8.61 5.35
CA SER A 21 17.09 -8.10 6.50
C SER A 21 17.11 -6.57 6.60
N ARG A 22 16.64 -5.86 5.56
CA ARG A 22 16.54 -4.40 5.53
C ARG A 22 15.27 -3.95 4.81
N PRO A 23 14.50 -2.99 5.37
CA PRO A 23 13.37 -2.39 4.67
C PRO A 23 13.80 -1.79 3.33
N PRO A 24 13.02 -1.99 2.24
CA PRO A 24 13.43 -1.55 0.92
C PRO A 24 13.30 -0.01 0.78
N PRO A 25 14.20 0.64 0.02
CA PRO A 25 14.19 2.09 -0.16
C PRO A 25 13.12 2.56 -1.14
N LEU A 26 12.41 3.64 -0.83
CA LEU A 26 11.32 4.19 -1.65
C LEU A 26 11.73 4.47 -3.10
N GLY A 27 13.00 4.81 -3.35
CA GLY A 27 13.54 4.98 -4.69
C GLY A 27 13.35 3.77 -5.62
N ASP A 28 13.37 2.55 -5.09
CA ASP A 28 13.12 1.34 -5.88
C ASP A 28 11.67 1.26 -6.37
N LEU A 29 10.72 1.65 -5.50
CA LEU A 29 9.31 1.71 -5.84
C LEU A 29 9.06 2.78 -6.91
N ILE A 30 9.66 3.97 -6.77
CA ILE A 30 9.52 5.07 -7.73
C ILE A 30 9.97 4.61 -9.13
N ARG A 31 11.15 3.98 -9.23
CA ARG A 31 11.66 3.41 -10.49
C ARG A 31 10.73 2.34 -11.07
N THR A 32 10.15 1.50 -10.20
CA THR A 32 9.21 0.46 -10.62
C THR A 32 7.94 1.08 -11.20
N LEU A 33 7.38 2.10 -10.55
CA LEU A 33 6.19 2.82 -11.03
C LEU A 33 6.48 3.55 -12.34
N GLU A 34 7.63 4.22 -12.44
CA GLU A 34 8.07 4.90 -13.66
C GLU A 34 8.20 3.93 -14.84
N SER A 35 8.90 2.81 -14.67
CA SER A 35 9.06 1.79 -15.72
C SER A 35 7.74 1.17 -16.21
N ARG A 36 6.69 1.27 -15.40
CA ARG A 36 5.34 0.76 -15.68
C ARG A 36 4.40 1.85 -16.22
N GLY A 37 4.88 3.08 -16.41
CA GLY A 37 4.06 4.22 -16.82
C GLY A 37 3.03 4.66 -15.77
N LEU A 38 3.27 4.32 -14.50
CA LEU A 38 2.37 4.63 -13.38
C LEU A 38 2.85 5.81 -12.53
N LEU A 39 4.01 6.41 -12.83
CA LEU A 39 4.45 7.64 -12.19
C LEU A 39 3.99 8.85 -13.00
N ARG A 40 3.12 9.69 -12.42
CA ARG A 40 2.73 10.98 -13.02
C ARG A 40 3.66 12.10 -12.57
N THR A 41 3.87 12.20 -11.26
CA THR A 41 4.68 13.27 -10.67
C THR A 41 5.18 12.82 -9.30
N LEU A 42 6.41 13.18 -8.97
CA LEU A 42 6.92 13.05 -7.61
C LEU A 42 6.96 14.44 -6.98
N LEU A 43 6.12 14.66 -5.97
CA LEU A 43 6.21 15.86 -5.15
C LEU A 43 7.23 15.60 -4.03
N PRO A 44 8.34 16.36 -3.99
CA PRO A 44 9.34 16.19 -2.95
C PRO A 44 8.76 16.59 -1.59
N GLY A 45 9.28 15.97 -0.54
CA GLY A 45 8.95 16.29 0.84
C GLY A 45 9.98 15.70 1.79
N GLY A 46 10.08 16.27 2.98
CA GLY A 46 11.04 15.87 4.00
C GLY A 46 12.46 16.37 3.73
N SER A 47 13.38 15.99 4.61
CA SER A 47 14.80 16.40 4.56
C SER A 47 15.70 15.40 3.84
N ARG A 48 15.22 14.19 3.56
CA ARG A 48 15.99 13.10 2.95
C ARG A 48 15.51 12.81 1.54
N PRO A 49 16.40 12.45 0.61
CA PRO A 49 15.98 12.05 -0.72
C PRO A 49 15.16 10.74 -0.66
N PRO A 50 14.19 10.54 -1.58
CA PRO A 50 13.41 9.30 -1.63
C PRO A 50 14.23 8.01 -1.76
N SER A 51 15.45 8.06 -2.30
CA SER A 51 16.37 6.93 -2.36
C SER A 51 16.87 6.44 -0.99
N GLU A 52 16.82 7.29 0.04
CA GLU A 52 17.26 6.98 1.41
C GLU A 52 16.10 6.73 2.38
N LEU A 53 14.86 6.93 1.92
CA LEU A 53 13.67 6.69 2.72
C LEU A 53 13.33 5.20 2.72
N GLU A 54 13.63 4.53 3.82
CA GLU A 54 13.28 3.14 4.04
C GLU A 54 11.79 3.00 4.39
N ILE A 55 11.11 2.06 3.72
CA ILE A 55 9.70 1.78 3.96
C ILE A 55 9.56 0.57 4.86
N ALA A 56 8.98 0.77 6.04
CA ALA A 56 8.78 -0.26 7.05
C ALA A 56 7.48 -1.04 6.86
N ASP A 57 6.48 -0.46 6.19
CA ASP A 57 5.19 -1.09 5.91
C ASP A 57 4.51 -0.44 4.69
N VAL A 58 3.56 -1.14 4.06
CA VAL A 58 2.71 -0.60 2.99
C VAL A 58 1.25 -0.86 3.33
N THR A 59 0.45 0.21 3.45
CA THR A 59 -0.98 0.07 3.79
C THR A 59 -1.86 1.07 3.05
N MET A 60 -3.11 0.68 2.81
CA MET A 60 -4.19 1.55 2.32
C MET A 60 -5.22 1.89 3.42
N ASP A 61 -5.09 1.30 4.61
CA ASP A 61 -5.94 1.60 5.76
C ASP A 61 -5.21 2.58 6.67
N SER A 62 -5.73 3.81 6.76
CA SER A 62 -5.14 4.89 7.55
C SER A 62 -5.07 4.57 9.04
N ARG A 63 -5.94 3.66 9.53
CA ARG A 63 -5.95 3.21 10.93
C ARG A 63 -4.82 2.23 11.27
N GLN A 64 -4.21 1.64 10.25
CA GLN A 64 -3.07 0.72 10.40
C GLN A 64 -1.73 1.42 10.16
N VAL A 65 -1.73 2.71 9.80
CA VAL A 65 -0.50 3.46 9.55
C VAL A 65 0.31 3.56 10.84
N ARG A 66 1.60 3.22 10.72
CA ARG A 66 2.61 3.35 11.77
C ARG A 66 3.81 4.13 11.24
N ALA A 67 4.71 4.51 12.13
CA ALA A 67 5.97 5.15 11.78
C ALA A 67 6.73 4.34 10.72
N GLY A 68 7.12 4.99 9.62
CA GLY A 68 7.85 4.35 8.52
C GLY A 68 6.95 3.73 7.44
N ALA A 69 5.63 3.82 7.56
CA ALA A 69 4.72 3.26 6.57
C ALA A 69 4.64 4.12 5.29
N LEU A 70 4.43 3.44 4.16
CA LEU A 70 3.94 4.01 2.93
C LEU A 70 2.41 3.88 2.92
N PHE A 71 1.71 5.01 2.86
CA PHE A 71 0.25 5.01 2.72
C PHE A 71 -0.17 5.12 1.26
N VAL A 72 -1.10 4.29 0.81
CA VAL A 72 -1.68 4.34 -0.55
C VAL A 72 -3.13 4.78 -0.47
N ALA A 73 -3.42 5.98 -0.95
CA ALA A 73 -4.76 6.55 -1.01
C ALA A 73 -5.54 5.93 -2.18
N ILE A 74 -6.42 4.98 -1.88
CA ILE A 74 -7.28 4.33 -2.88
C ILE A 74 -8.63 5.02 -2.90
N ASP A 75 -9.11 5.41 -4.08
CA ASP A 75 -10.50 5.81 -4.26
C ASP A 75 -11.41 4.56 -4.24
N GLY A 76 -12.11 4.37 -3.12
CA GLY A 76 -12.99 3.23 -2.87
C GLY A 76 -14.43 3.49 -3.28
N LEU A 77 -15.25 2.43 -3.38
CA LEU A 77 -16.66 2.56 -3.79
C LEU A 77 -17.51 3.37 -2.80
N HIS A 78 -17.16 3.33 -1.51
CA HIS A 78 -17.92 3.96 -0.43
C HIS A 78 -17.17 5.09 0.26
N LEU A 79 -15.85 5.17 0.07
CA LEU A 79 -14.99 6.07 0.82
C LEU A 79 -13.73 6.38 0.03
N ASP A 80 -13.40 7.67 -0.05
CA ASP A 80 -12.22 8.17 -0.73
C ASP A 80 -11.00 8.15 0.20
N GLY A 81 -10.01 7.31 -0.12
CA GLY A 81 -8.78 7.20 0.66
C GLY A 81 -7.96 8.50 0.72
N HIS A 82 -8.18 9.44 -0.19
CA HIS A 82 -7.46 10.71 -0.21
C HIS A 82 -7.82 11.61 0.97
N GLU A 83 -9.04 11.49 1.50
CA GLU A 83 -9.48 12.22 2.69
C GLU A 83 -8.63 11.87 3.93
N PHE A 84 -8.05 10.67 3.96
CA PHE A 84 -7.25 10.18 5.08
C PHE A 84 -5.75 10.48 4.96
N VAL A 85 -5.30 11.06 3.84
CA VAL A 85 -3.88 11.37 3.62
C VAL A 85 -3.30 12.26 4.74
N PRO A 86 -3.96 13.35 5.19
CA PRO A 86 -3.46 14.13 6.32
C PRO A 86 -3.36 13.33 7.63
N ALA A 87 -4.29 12.41 7.87
CA ALA A 87 -4.29 11.56 9.05
C ALA A 87 -3.16 10.51 9.00
N ALA A 88 -2.93 9.90 7.83
CA ALA A 88 -1.83 8.98 7.61
C ALA A 88 -0.47 9.66 7.82
N ALA A 89 -0.30 10.87 7.27
CA ALA A 89 0.92 11.66 7.49
C ALA A 89 1.18 11.94 8.98
N ARG A 90 0.14 12.33 9.74
CA ARG A 90 0.25 12.53 11.20
C ARG A 90 0.54 11.24 11.97
N SER A 91 0.08 10.09 11.46
CA SER A 91 0.27 8.78 12.09
C SER A 91 1.65 8.16 11.82
N GLY A 92 2.51 8.87 11.07
CA GLY A 92 3.89 8.47 10.84
C GLY A 92 4.17 7.87 9.46
N ALA A 93 3.25 8.04 8.50
CA ALA A 93 3.58 7.72 7.11
C ALA A 93 4.76 8.59 6.65
N VAL A 94 5.76 7.95 6.02
CA VAL A 94 6.96 8.63 5.52
C VAL A 94 6.85 9.00 4.05
N ALA A 95 5.88 8.44 3.34
CA ALA A 95 5.51 8.82 1.97
C ALA A 95 4.06 8.43 1.68
N ILE A 96 3.48 9.06 0.66
CA ILE A 96 2.11 8.83 0.21
C ILE A 96 2.13 8.44 -1.27
N VAL A 97 1.34 7.44 -1.67
CA VAL A 97 0.94 7.21 -3.07
C VAL A 97 -0.51 7.65 -3.23
N ALA A 98 -0.81 8.49 -4.21
CA ALA A 98 -2.14 9.05 -4.41
C ALA A 98 -2.39 9.43 -5.88
N GLU A 99 -3.65 9.59 -6.26
CA GLU A 99 -4.04 10.11 -7.59
C GLU A 99 -4.07 11.64 -7.64
N ARG A 100 -4.18 12.30 -6.48
CA ARG A 100 -4.22 13.76 -6.34
C ARG A 100 -3.28 14.23 -5.24
N ALA A 101 -2.71 15.41 -5.45
CA ALA A 101 -1.87 16.05 -4.46
C ALA A 101 -2.70 16.52 -3.27
N THR A 102 -2.15 16.35 -2.06
CA THR A 102 -2.66 16.97 -0.85
C THR A 102 -1.69 18.09 -0.44
N PRO A 103 -2.09 19.37 -0.54
CA PRO A 103 -1.24 20.49 -0.16
C PRO A 103 -0.83 20.46 1.32
N GLY A 104 0.32 21.05 1.63
CA GLY A 104 0.76 21.26 3.02
C GLY A 104 1.40 20.05 3.72
N LEU A 105 1.52 18.90 3.04
CA LEU A 105 2.27 17.77 3.58
C LEU A 105 3.78 18.01 3.51
N ARG A 106 4.49 17.59 4.56
CA ARG A 106 5.95 17.64 4.65
C ARG A 106 6.64 16.33 4.28
N ILE A 107 5.91 15.38 3.70
CA ILE A 107 6.42 14.07 3.26
C ILE A 107 6.23 13.93 1.74
N PRO A 108 7.06 13.13 1.05
CA PRO A 108 6.92 12.92 -0.39
C PRO A 108 5.54 12.38 -0.77
N GLN A 109 5.05 12.84 -1.92
CA GLN A 109 3.84 12.30 -2.54
C GLN A 109 4.16 11.80 -3.95
N ILE A 110 3.87 10.53 -4.17
CA ILE A 110 4.01 9.85 -5.46
C ILE A 110 2.64 9.90 -6.12
N LEU A 111 2.49 10.80 -7.07
CA LEU A 111 1.26 10.93 -7.82
C LEU A 111 1.22 9.91 -8.96
N VAL A 112 0.16 9.13 -9.00
CA VAL A 112 -0.06 8.04 -9.97
C VAL A 112 -1.37 8.29 -10.73
N PRO A 113 -1.52 7.77 -11.96
CA PRO A 113 -2.79 7.87 -12.68
C PRO A 113 -3.86 6.93 -12.10
N SER A 114 -3.45 5.87 -11.40
CA SER A 114 -4.37 4.97 -10.68
C SER A 114 -3.67 4.33 -9.49
N SER A 115 -4.31 4.43 -8.32
CA SER A 115 -3.75 3.99 -7.04
C SER A 115 -3.85 2.48 -6.86
N ARG A 116 -4.84 1.82 -7.48
CA ARG A 116 -5.02 0.35 -7.37
C ARG A 116 -3.84 -0.43 -7.98
N PRO A 117 -3.42 -0.19 -9.24
CA PRO A 117 -2.22 -0.81 -9.79
C PRO A 117 -0.95 -0.45 -8.99
N ALA A 118 -0.86 0.80 -8.52
CA ALA A 118 0.28 1.25 -7.73
C ALA A 118 0.38 0.51 -6.38
N LEU A 119 -0.75 0.26 -5.70
CA LEU A 119 -0.81 -0.56 -4.49
C LEU A 119 -0.32 -1.99 -4.74
N ALA A 120 -0.78 -2.62 -5.83
CA ALA A 120 -0.36 -3.99 -6.16
C ALA A 120 1.15 -4.07 -6.39
N LEU A 121 1.73 -3.09 -7.09
CA LEU A 121 3.18 -3.00 -7.29
C LEU A 121 3.92 -2.70 -5.99
N ALA A 122 3.43 -1.78 -5.17
CA ALA A 122 4.03 -1.43 -3.88
C ALA A 122 4.03 -2.63 -2.92
N ALA A 123 2.92 -3.35 -2.82
CA ALA A 123 2.81 -4.56 -2.00
C ALA A 123 3.73 -5.67 -2.52
N GLY A 124 3.78 -5.88 -3.84
CA GLY A 124 4.69 -6.84 -4.47
C GLY A 124 6.16 -6.50 -4.23
N TRP A 125 6.53 -5.24 -4.42
CA TRP A 125 7.88 -4.72 -4.17
C TRP A 125 8.29 -4.88 -2.70
N PHE A 126 7.43 -4.46 -1.78
CA PHE A 126 7.68 -4.54 -0.34
C PHE A 126 7.86 -5.98 0.15
N ASN A 127 7.04 -6.91 -0.33
CA ASN A 127 7.11 -8.33 0.04
C ASN A 127 8.13 -9.15 -0.79
N GLY A 128 8.93 -8.50 -1.65
CA GLY A 128 9.94 -9.19 -2.46
C GLY A 128 9.38 -10.13 -3.53
N TYR A 129 8.19 -9.84 -4.04
CA TYR A 129 7.48 -10.58 -5.10
C TYR A 129 7.36 -12.09 -4.81
N PRO A 130 6.62 -12.50 -3.77
CA PRO A 130 6.55 -13.90 -3.34
C PRO A 130 6.05 -14.86 -4.43
N SER A 131 5.17 -14.37 -5.32
CA SER A 131 4.67 -15.12 -6.48
C SER A 131 5.75 -15.53 -7.48
N ARG A 132 6.94 -14.91 -7.48
CA ARG A 132 8.08 -15.34 -8.31
C ARG A 132 8.82 -16.56 -7.75
N ARG A 133 8.53 -16.94 -6.50
CA ARG A 133 9.19 -18.05 -5.80
C ARG A 133 8.23 -19.20 -5.46
N LEU A 134 6.95 -19.05 -5.81
CA LEU A 134 5.87 -20.01 -5.54
C LEU A 134 5.13 -20.28 -6.85
N GLY A 135 4.75 -21.53 -7.11
CA GLY A 135 3.80 -21.82 -8.19
C GLY A 135 2.43 -21.23 -7.84
N VAL A 136 2.01 -20.18 -8.55
CA VAL A 136 0.71 -19.54 -8.34
C VAL A 136 -0.24 -19.94 -9.47
N VAL A 137 -1.36 -20.56 -9.11
CA VAL A 137 -2.48 -20.85 -10.03
C VAL A 137 -3.65 -19.94 -9.67
N GLY A 138 -4.16 -19.19 -10.64
CA GLY A 138 -5.35 -18.37 -10.49
C GLY A 138 -6.59 -19.13 -10.95
N VAL A 139 -7.55 -19.38 -10.05
CA VAL A 139 -8.85 -19.97 -10.38
C VAL A 139 -9.91 -18.87 -10.48
N THR A 140 -10.58 -18.76 -11.63
CA THR A 140 -11.69 -17.83 -11.86
C THR A 140 -12.91 -18.59 -12.40
N GLY A 141 -14.12 -18.07 -12.16
CA GLY A 141 -15.40 -18.70 -12.52
C GLY A 141 -16.51 -18.27 -11.57
N THR A 142 -17.78 -18.33 -11.95
CA THR A 142 -18.91 -17.90 -11.09
C THR A 142 -19.07 -18.83 -9.89
N ASP A 143 -18.89 -20.13 -10.11
CA ASP A 143 -18.91 -21.18 -9.08
C ASP A 143 -17.64 -22.03 -9.10
N GLY A 144 -17.38 -22.79 -8.04
CA GLY A 144 -16.28 -23.76 -7.95
C GLY A 144 -14.89 -23.22 -7.59
N LYS A 145 -14.69 -21.89 -7.56
CA LYS A 145 -13.38 -21.25 -7.23
C LYS A 145 -12.76 -21.78 -5.94
N THR A 146 -13.55 -21.85 -4.87
CA THR A 146 -13.06 -22.27 -3.54
C THR A 146 -12.74 -23.76 -3.50
N THR A 147 -13.56 -24.60 -4.14
CA THR A 147 -13.36 -26.06 -4.17
C THR A 147 -12.12 -26.43 -4.99
N THR A 148 -11.96 -25.83 -6.17
CA THR A 148 -10.80 -26.10 -7.05
C THR A 148 -9.51 -25.49 -6.51
N ALA A 149 -9.57 -24.44 -5.69
CA ALA A 149 -8.38 -23.88 -5.05
C ALA A 149 -7.88 -24.70 -3.83
N PHE A 150 -8.69 -25.64 -3.31
CA PHE A 150 -8.34 -26.47 -2.15
C PHE A 150 -7.85 -27.88 -2.54
N LEU A 151 -8.31 -28.42 -3.68
CA LEU A 151 -7.95 -29.73 -4.22
C LEU A 151 -6.59 -29.68 -4.95
#